data_AF-A0A182NCT2-F1
#
_entry.id   AF-A0A182NCT2-F1
#
_cell.length_a   1.000
_cell.length_b   1.000
_cell.length_c   1.000
_cell.angle_alpha   90.00
_cell.angle_beta   90.00
_cell.angle_gamma   90.00
#
_symmetry.space_group_name_H-M   'P 1'
#
loop_
_entity.id
_entity.type
_entity.pdbx_description
1 polymer ?
#
loop_
_entity_poly.entity_id
_entity_poly.type
_entity_poly.pdbx_seq_one_letter_code
_entity_poly.pdbx_strand_id
1 'polypeptide(L)'
;MVSIETIREQFDELGIEPSDEVVNKCIEICLNNNIGDPVEFVEQWMAYSVSKLSGAEPTVAYLSEMEAHEYTAKARKASKIGLGAGGNVGASPRVESKLSKITTYRNVDSAEQDVLEMYGCITPKVSCF
;
A
#
# COMPACT_ATOMS: atom_id res chain seq x y z
N MET A 1 -2.36 -7.88 20.94
CA MET A 1 -3.79 -8.25 20.88
C MET A 1 -4.54 -6.99 20.50
N VAL A 2 -5.37 -7.04 19.46
CA VAL A 2 -6.16 -5.88 19.03
C VAL A 2 -7.34 -5.69 19.98
N SER A 3 -7.43 -4.52 20.60
CA SER A 3 -8.49 -4.12 21.52
C SER A 3 -8.90 -2.68 21.18
N ILE A 4 -10.10 -2.26 21.62
CA ILE A 4 -10.62 -0.90 21.38
C ILE A 4 -9.66 0.15 21.96
N GLU A 5 -9.17 -0.11 23.17
CA GLU A 5 -8.25 0.76 23.89
C GLU A 5 -6.92 0.89 23.15
N THR A 6 -6.33 -0.22 22.69
CA THR A 6 -5.03 -0.18 22.00
C THR A 6 -5.11 0.49 20.64
N ILE A 7 -6.20 0.34 19.89
CA ILE A 7 -6.40 1.07 18.64
C ILE A 7 -6.52 2.57 18.90
N ARG A 8 -7.28 2.99 19.92
CA ARG A 8 -7.39 4.41 20.28
C ARG A 8 -6.05 5.00 20.69
N GLU A 9 -5.27 4.30 21.51
CA GLU A 9 -3.93 4.73 21.89
C GLU A 9 -3.05 4.97 20.66
N GLN A 10 -3.05 4.03 19.69
CA GLN A 10 -2.25 4.19 18.47
C GLN A 10 -2.68 5.41 17.62
N PHE A 11 -3.97 5.72 17.56
CA PHE A 11 -4.45 6.93 16.87
C PHE A 11 -4.19 8.21 17.67
N ASP A 12 -4.26 8.15 19.00
CA ASP A 12 -3.93 9.26 19.91
C ASP A 12 -2.45 9.65 19.81
N GLU A 13 -1.55 8.67 19.65
CA GLU A 13 -0.13 8.90 19.35
C GLU A 13 0.09 9.69 18.04
N LEU A 14 -0.84 9.58 17.09
CA LEU A 14 -0.84 10.35 15.84
C LEU A 14 -1.56 11.70 15.96
N GLY A 15 -2.14 12.01 17.13
CA GLY A 15 -2.94 13.20 17.36
C GLY A 15 -4.32 13.15 16.70
N ILE A 16 -4.84 11.96 16.44
CA ILE A 16 -6.13 11.72 15.79
C ILE A 16 -7.09 11.13 16.83
N GLU A 17 -8.28 11.72 16.97
CA GLU A 17 -9.32 11.23 17.88
C GLU A 17 -10.43 10.52 17.09
N PRO A 18 -10.33 9.20 16.83
CA PRO A 18 -11.33 8.46 16.07
C PRO A 18 -12.62 8.28 16.89
N SER A 19 -13.77 8.49 16.25
CA SER A 19 -15.08 8.22 16.85
C SER A 19 -15.30 6.72 17.08
N ASP A 20 -16.21 6.35 17.99
CA ASP A 20 -16.51 4.96 18.34
C ASP A 20 -16.88 4.08 17.15
N GLU A 21 -17.56 4.65 16.16
CA GLU A 21 -17.91 3.97 14.92
C GLU A 21 -16.67 3.61 14.09
N VAL A 22 -15.68 4.51 14.04
CA VAL A 22 -14.41 4.31 13.35
C VAL A 22 -13.59 3.24 14.05
N VAL A 23 -13.49 3.29 15.39
CA VAL A 23 -12.75 2.30 16.19
C VAL A 23 -13.38 0.90 16.05
N ASN A 24 -14.71 0.80 16.10
CA ASN A 24 -15.39 -0.48 15.86
C ASN A 24 -15.09 -1.02 14.46
N LYS A 25 -15.08 -0.16 13.44
CA LYS A 25 -14.73 -0.58 12.08
C LYS A 25 -13.28 -1.05 11.98
N CYS A 26 -12.33 -0.40 12.65
CA CYS A 26 -10.94 -0.85 12.72
C CYS A 26 -10.83 -2.26 13.29
N ILE A 27 -11.54 -2.54 14.39
CA ILE A 27 -11.55 -3.89 14.99
C ILE A 27 -12.16 -4.91 14.04
N GLU A 28 -13.29 -4.59 13.40
CA GLU A 28 -13.91 -5.49 12.43
C GLU A 28 -12.94 -5.87 11.31
N ILE A 29 -12.20 -4.88 10.76
CA ILE A 29 -11.19 -5.10 9.72
C ILE A 29 -10.04 -5.96 10.27
N CYS A 30 -9.55 -5.69 11.47
CA CYS A 30 -8.50 -6.50 12.10
C CYS A 30 -8.92 -7.96 12.28
N LEU A 31 -10.15 -8.20 12.74
CA LEU A 31 -10.69 -9.55 12.91
C LEU A 31 -10.89 -10.27 11.57
N ASN A 32 -11.49 -9.59 10.59
CA ASN A 32 -11.72 -10.16 9.25
C ASN A 32 -10.42 -10.57 8.56
N ASN A 33 -9.37 -9.79 8.77
CA ASN A 33 -8.10 -9.94 8.06
C ASN A 33 -6.99 -10.59 8.89
N ASN A 34 -7.33 -11.10 10.08
CA ASN A 34 -6.41 -11.77 11.01
C ASN A 34 -5.19 -10.91 11.37
N ILE A 35 -5.41 -9.61 11.57
CA ILE A 35 -4.38 -8.68 12.05
C ILE A 35 -4.35 -8.78 13.58
N GLY A 36 -3.25 -9.27 14.13
CA GLY A 36 -3.07 -9.47 15.57
C GLY A 36 -2.47 -8.27 16.30
N ASP A 37 -1.92 -7.32 15.54
CA ASP A 37 -1.20 -6.16 16.04
C ASP A 37 -1.88 -4.85 15.63
N PRO A 38 -2.29 -3.99 16.59
CA PRO A 38 -2.86 -2.68 16.28
C PRO A 38 -1.87 -1.75 15.55
N VAL A 39 -0.56 -1.89 15.80
CA VAL A 39 0.48 -1.05 15.16
C VAL A 39 0.54 -1.35 13.66
N GLU A 40 0.59 -2.63 13.27
CA GLU A 40 0.59 -3.04 11.87
C GLU A 40 -0.64 -2.52 11.11
N PHE A 41 -1.81 -2.51 11.77
CA PHE A 41 -3.02 -1.96 11.20
C PHE A 41 -2.91 -0.45 10.97
N VAL A 42 -2.45 0.31 11.98
CA VAL A 42 -2.32 1.77 11.88
C VAL A 42 -1.27 2.16 10.85
N GLU A 43 -0.13 1.48 10.79
CA GLU A 43 0.89 1.71 9.75
C GLU A 43 0.33 1.48 8.34
N GLN A 44 -0.43 0.39 8.15
CA GLN A 44 -1.07 0.09 6.87
C GLN A 44 -2.11 1.15 6.50
N TRP A 45 -2.88 1.63 7.47
CA TRP A 45 -3.81 2.75 7.29
C TRP A 45 -3.08 4.05 6.93
N MET A 46 -1.99 4.39 7.63
CA MET A 46 -1.19 5.57 7.32
C MET A 46 -0.63 5.51 5.90
N ALA A 47 -0.05 4.37 5.51
CA ALA A 47 0.46 4.17 4.17
C ALA A 47 -0.65 4.34 3.10
N TYR A 48 -1.84 3.79 3.35
CA TYR A 48 -2.99 3.93 2.46
C TYR A 48 -3.51 5.36 2.40
N SER A 49 -3.71 6.01 3.55
CA SER A 49 -4.23 7.37 3.63
C SER A 49 -3.31 8.35 2.91
N VAL A 50 -2.00 8.29 3.11
CA VAL A 50 -1.03 9.12 2.41
C VAL A 50 -1.03 8.84 0.90
N SER A 51 -1.11 7.57 0.50
CA SER A 51 -1.02 7.17 -0.91
C SER A 51 -2.30 7.41 -1.73
N LYS A 52 -3.48 7.30 -1.11
CA LYS A 52 -4.78 7.30 -1.80
C LYS A 52 -5.69 8.44 -1.39
N LEU A 53 -5.60 8.88 -0.14
CA LEU A 53 -6.49 9.87 0.46
C LEU A 53 -5.74 11.17 0.80
N SER A 54 -4.50 11.31 0.35
CA SER A 54 -3.62 12.47 0.62
C SER A 54 -3.48 12.79 2.13
N GLY A 55 -3.53 11.78 2.99
CA GLY A 55 -3.41 11.92 4.44
C GLY A 55 -4.71 12.30 5.16
N ALA A 56 -5.87 11.99 4.57
CA ALA A 56 -7.16 12.23 5.22
C ALA A 56 -7.32 11.43 6.53
N GLU A 57 -8.17 11.97 7.42
CA GLU A 57 -8.52 11.35 8.71
C GLU A 57 -9.26 10.00 8.52
N PRO A 58 -9.13 9.07 9.48
CA PRO A 58 -9.83 7.79 9.44
C PRO A 58 -11.34 7.97 9.56
N THR A 59 -12.05 7.55 8.51
CA THR A 59 -13.52 7.47 8.49
C THR A 59 -13.97 6.06 8.15
N VAL A 60 -15.19 5.70 8.56
CA VAL A 60 -15.77 4.37 8.29
C VAL A 60 -15.75 4.03 6.79
N ALA A 61 -16.05 5.01 5.94
CA ALA A 61 -16.04 4.85 4.49
C ALA A 61 -14.63 4.53 3.96
N TYR A 62 -13.63 5.33 4.34
CA TYR A 62 -12.27 5.14 3.88
C TYR A 62 -11.62 3.86 4.41
N LEU A 63 -11.91 3.48 5.66
CA LEU A 63 -11.48 2.20 6.22
C LEU A 63 -12.06 1.01 5.44
N SER A 64 -13.33 1.10 5.03
CA SER A 64 -13.96 0.08 4.19
C SER A 64 -13.33 0.00 2.79
N GLU A 65 -12.94 1.14 2.21
CA GLU A 65 -12.23 1.17 0.92
C GLU A 65 -10.82 0.57 1.03
N MET A 66 -10.11 0.86 2.12
CA MET A 66 -8.81 0.24 2.41
C MET A 66 -8.95 -1.29 2.55
N GLU A 67 -9.94 -1.78 3.30
CA GLU A 67 -10.22 -3.21 3.45
C GLU A 67 -10.43 -3.89 2.08
N ALA A 68 -11.24 -3.27 1.23
CA ALA A 68 -11.52 -3.74 -0.11
C ALA A 68 -10.27 -3.76 -1.01
N HIS A 69 -9.40 -2.76 -0.90
CA HIS A 69 -8.23 -2.63 -1.76
C HIS A 69 -7.03 -3.47 -1.29
N GLU A 70 -6.67 -3.35 -0.01
CA GLU A 70 -5.45 -3.92 0.55
C GLU A 70 -5.61 -5.40 0.94
N TYR A 71 -6.80 -5.79 1.41
CA TYR A 71 -6.99 -7.10 2.02
C TYR A 71 -7.78 -8.09 1.15
N THR A 72 -8.73 -7.61 0.35
CA THR A 72 -9.44 -8.47 -0.63
C THR A 72 -8.48 -9.01 -1.72
N ALA A 73 -7.36 -8.32 -1.98
CA ALA A 73 -6.32 -8.81 -2.88
C ALA A 73 -5.50 -9.97 -2.29
N LYS A 74 -5.35 -10.04 -0.96
CA LYS A 74 -4.62 -11.10 -0.25
C LYS A 74 -5.38 -12.43 -0.31
N ALA A 75 -6.71 -12.39 -0.22
CA ALA A 75 -7.58 -13.55 -0.45
C ALA A 75 -7.43 -14.14 -1.88
N ARG A 76 -7.20 -13.30 -2.90
CA ARG A 76 -6.98 -13.74 -4.29
C ARG A 76 -5.56 -14.26 -4.59
N LYS A 77 -4.60 -14.03 -3.69
CA LYS A 77 -3.23 -14.61 -3.79
C LYS A 77 -3.12 -15.95 -3.07
N ALA A 78 -3.93 -16.21 -2.05
CA ALA A 78 -4.05 -17.54 -1.44
C ALA A 78 -4.60 -18.63 -2.40
N SER A 79 -5.21 -18.23 -3.51
CA SER A 79 -5.71 -19.16 -4.55
C SER A 79 -4.70 -19.49 -5.66
N LYS A 80 -3.43 -19.06 -5.57
CA LYS A 80 -2.44 -19.26 -6.65
C LYS A 80 -1.26 -20.15 -6.31
N ILE A 81 -1.31 -20.87 -5.18
CA ILE A 81 -0.35 -21.93 -4.87
C ILE A 81 -1.11 -23.26 -4.76
N GLY A 82 -1.30 -23.90 -5.92
CA GLY A 82 -1.30 -25.36 -6.07
C GLY A 82 -2.61 -26.13 -5.92
N LEU A 83 -3.28 -26.38 -7.06
CA LEU A 83 -3.58 -27.75 -7.48
C LEU A 83 -3.74 -27.79 -9.01
N GLY A 84 -2.77 -28.38 -9.71
CA GLY A 84 -2.98 -28.83 -11.08
C GLY A 84 -3.64 -30.20 -11.09
N ALA A 85 -4.67 -30.39 -11.92
CA ALA A 85 -4.90 -31.56 -12.80
C ALA A 85 -6.35 -31.64 -13.32
N GLY A 86 -6.50 -31.56 -14.65
CA GLY A 86 -7.60 -32.09 -15.48
C GLY A 86 -8.87 -31.21 -15.56
N GLY A 87 -9.36 -30.72 -16.70
CA GLY A 87 -9.15 -31.06 -18.12
C GLY A 87 -10.52 -31.31 -18.76
N ASN A 88 -11.01 -30.44 -19.66
CA ASN A 88 -11.20 -30.76 -21.08
C ASN A 88 -11.84 -29.61 -21.90
N VAL A 89 -11.10 -29.21 -22.94
CA VAL A 89 -11.46 -28.77 -24.31
C VAL A 89 -12.58 -27.75 -24.60
N GLY A 90 -12.14 -26.64 -25.20
CA GLY A 90 -12.93 -25.75 -26.05
C GLY A 90 -12.05 -24.86 -26.93
N ALA A 91 -11.43 -25.47 -27.97
CA ALA A 91 -10.88 -24.87 -29.20
C ALA A 91 -9.67 -23.88 -29.14
N SER A 92 -8.57 -24.33 -29.76
CA SER A 92 -7.44 -23.55 -30.32
C SER A 92 -7.91 -22.74 -31.58
N PRO A 93 -7.18 -21.75 -32.15
CA PRO A 93 -5.73 -21.80 -32.38
C PRO A 93 -4.91 -20.52 -32.13
N ARG A 94 -3.64 -20.80 -31.84
CA ARG A 94 -2.43 -19.98 -32.03
C ARG A 94 -2.48 -19.13 -33.31
N VAL A 95 -2.34 -17.80 -33.17
CA VAL A 95 -1.68 -16.95 -34.16
C VAL A 95 -0.62 -16.09 -33.49
N GLU A 96 0.62 -16.40 -33.82
CA GLU A 96 1.78 -15.53 -33.68
C GLU A 96 1.57 -14.34 -34.62
N SER A 97 1.61 -13.10 -34.12
CA SER A 97 1.89 -11.95 -34.98
C SER A 97 2.08 -10.64 -34.24
N LYS A 98 3.29 -10.10 -34.47
CA LYS A 98 3.62 -8.67 -34.56
C LYS A 98 3.79 -7.93 -33.24
N LEU A 99 5.04 -7.97 -32.77
CA LEU A 99 5.75 -6.81 -32.24
C LEU A 99 5.40 -5.57 -33.07
N SER A 100 4.38 -4.84 -32.62
CA SER A 100 4.05 -3.53 -33.14
C SER A 100 4.80 -2.53 -32.27
N LYS A 101 5.83 -1.96 -32.89
CA LYS A 101 6.61 -0.82 -32.44
C LYS A 101 5.74 0.15 -31.63
N ILE A 102 5.97 0.24 -30.32
CA ILE A 102 5.58 1.45 -29.58
C ILE A 102 6.85 2.16 -29.16
N THR A 103 7.32 2.98 -30.10
CA THR A 103 8.03 4.19 -29.75
C THR A 103 7.00 5.13 -29.14
N THR A 104 7.14 5.45 -27.86
CA THR A 104 6.75 6.74 -27.30
C THR A 104 7.61 6.95 -26.07
N TYR A 105 8.83 7.44 -26.31
CA TYR A 105 9.49 8.31 -25.34
C TYR A 105 8.62 9.57 -25.23
N ARG A 106 7.94 9.75 -24.10
CA ARG A 106 7.52 11.08 -23.67
C ARG A 106 8.41 11.47 -22.51
N ASN A 107 9.45 12.21 -22.86
CA ASN A 107 10.23 13.03 -21.94
C ASN A 107 9.26 13.96 -21.21
N VAL A 108 9.05 13.72 -19.92
CA VAL A 108 8.67 14.76 -18.98
C VAL A 108 9.91 14.99 -18.13
N ASP A 109 10.67 15.99 -18.58
CA ASP A 109 11.43 16.88 -17.74
C ASP A 109 10.58 17.23 -16.51
N SER A 110 10.90 16.61 -15.37
CA SER A 110 10.44 17.06 -14.05
C SER A 110 11.72 17.25 -13.25
N ALA A 111 12.09 18.53 -13.15
CA ALA A 111 13.29 19.04 -12.52
C ALA A 111 13.23 18.85 -10.99
N GLU A 112 13.52 17.64 -10.51
CA GLU A 112 13.58 17.38 -9.06
C GLU A 112 14.70 16.41 -8.65
N GLN A 113 15.69 16.18 -9.51
CA GLN A 113 16.86 15.36 -9.18
C GLN A 113 18.03 16.14 -8.56
N ASP A 114 17.96 17.47 -8.47
CA ASP A 114 19.08 18.33 -8.03
C ASP A 114 19.01 18.75 -6.55
N VAL A 115 17.96 18.40 -5.79
CA VAL A 115 17.91 18.79 -4.37
C VAL A 115 18.80 17.90 -3.50
N LEU A 116 19.03 16.65 -3.94
CA LEU A 116 19.78 15.65 -3.18
C LEU A 116 21.30 15.81 -3.34
N GLU A 117 21.77 16.42 -4.43
CA GLU A 117 23.18 16.69 -4.68
C GLU A 117 23.69 17.91 -3.89
N MET A 118 22.80 18.86 -3.57
CA MET A 118 23.13 20.09 -2.81
C MET A 118 23.43 19.84 -1.31
N TYR A 119 23.07 18.67 -0.77
CA TYR A 119 23.44 18.24 0.60
C TYR A 119 24.65 17.30 0.63
N GLY A 120 25.30 17.05 -0.50
CA GLY A 120 26.55 16.30 -0.56
C GLY A 120 27.66 17.04 0.16
N CYS A 121 28.00 16.61 1.38
CA CYS A 121 29.13 17.13 2.14
C CYS A 121 30.42 17.04 1.31
N ILE A 122 30.89 18.18 0.81
CA ILE A 122 32.21 18.30 0.20
C ILE A 122 33.23 18.13 1.32
N THR A 123 33.88 16.98 1.41
CA THR A 123 35.07 16.81 2.24
C THR A 123 36.18 17.65 1.61
N PRO A 124 36.71 18.70 2.26
CA PRO A 124 37.83 19.43 1.68
C PRO A 124 39.04 18.51 1.60
N LYS A 125 39.56 18.30 0.38
CA LYS A 125 40.92 17.77 0.19
C LYS A 125 41.89 18.80 0.76
N VAL A 126 42.42 18.53 1.96
CA VAL A 126 43.59 19.24 2.48
C VAL A 126 44.77 18.91 1.57
N SER A 127 45.01 19.82 0.62
CA SER A 127 46.22 19.83 -0.19
C SER A 127 47.33 20.45 0.65
N CYS A 128 48.45 19.75 0.70
CA CYS A 128 49.68 20.06 1.40
C CYS A 128 50.12 21.54 1.31
N PHE A 129 50.68 22.06 2.41
CA PHE A 129 51.94 22.82 2.42
C PHE A 129 52.59 22.75 3.80
#